data_AF-A0A117RYM4-F1
#
_entry.id   AF-A0A117RYM4-F1
#
_cell.length_a   1.000
_cell.length_b   1.000
_cell.length_c   1.000
_cell.angle_alpha   90.00
_cell.angle_beta   90.00
_cell.angle_gamma   90.00
#
_symmetry.space_group_name_H-M   'P 1'
#
loop_
_entity.id
_entity.type
_entity.pdbx_description
1 polymer ?
#
loop_
_entity_poly.entity_id
_entity_poly.type
_entity_poly.pdbx_seq_one_letter_code
_entity_poly.pdbx_strand_id
1 'polypeptide(L)'
;MSTPAHALLSAARAQAATDPVWQEEYRRWRPPVERAIAWLVAKGNRRIPYRGVIANNIWLHHRAAALNLRRLINLGLTRTSNTWRLIPANA
;
A
#
# COMPACT_ATOMS: atom_id res chain seq x y z
N MET A 1 23.08 -6.81 -16.39
CA MET A 1 22.41 -7.94 -17.05
C MET A 1 21.17 -8.31 -16.24
N SER A 2 20.00 -8.31 -16.87
CA SER A 2 18.78 -8.81 -16.22
C SER A 2 18.82 -10.34 -16.20
N THR A 3 18.62 -10.97 -15.05
CA THR A 3 18.63 -12.43 -14.96
C THR A 3 17.38 -13.01 -15.67
N PRO A 4 17.41 -14.25 -16.17
CA PRO A 4 16.24 -14.89 -16.79
C PRO A 4 15.00 -14.86 -15.87
N ALA A 5 15.20 -15.05 -14.57
CA ALA A 5 14.16 -14.92 -13.55
C ALA A 5 13.58 -13.49 -13.47
N HIS A 6 14.41 -12.46 -13.62
CA HIS A 6 13.92 -11.08 -13.62
C HIS A 6 13.01 -10.78 -14.81
N ALA A 7 13.33 -11.32 -16.00
CA ALA A 7 12.49 -11.17 -17.18
C ALA A 7 11.11 -11.82 -16.98
N LEU A 8 11.07 -13.06 -16.48
CA LEU A 8 9.82 -13.77 -16.16
C LEU A 8 8.97 -13.00 -15.14
N LEU A 9 9.57 -12.54 -14.05
CA LEU A 9 8.86 -11.75 -13.03
C LEU A 9 8.37 -10.41 -13.58
N SER A 10 9.08 -9.82 -14.54
CA SER A 10 8.65 -8.56 -15.18
C SER A 10 7.48 -8.77 -16.13
N ALA A 11 7.51 -9.84 -16.92
CA ALA A 11 6.40 -10.25 -17.79
C ALA A 11 5.14 -10.58 -16.98
N ALA A 12 5.27 -11.37 -15.91
CA ALA A 12 4.15 -11.71 -15.02
C ALA A 12 3.52 -10.44 -14.39
N ARG A 13 4.33 -9.46 -13.98
CA ARG A 13 3.81 -8.17 -13.49
C ARG A 13 3.10 -7.36 -14.56
N ALA A 14 3.61 -7.36 -15.80
CA ALA A 14 2.98 -6.67 -16.92
C ALA A 14 1.60 -7.29 -17.21
N GLN A 15 1.52 -8.63 -17.30
CA GLN A 15 0.26 -9.34 -17.48
C GLN A 15 -0.72 -9.03 -16.34
N ALA A 16 -0.28 -9.16 -15.07
CA ALA A 16 -1.11 -8.87 -13.91
C ALA A 16 -1.64 -7.42 -13.89
N ALA A 17 -0.89 -6.46 -14.44
CA ALA A 17 -1.31 -5.06 -14.54
C ALA A 17 -2.38 -4.82 -15.61
N THR A 18 -2.51 -5.71 -16.59
CA THR A 18 -3.44 -5.55 -17.74
C THR A 18 -4.59 -6.55 -17.76
N ASP A 19 -4.52 -7.64 -17.00
CA ASP A 19 -5.54 -8.70 -16.94
C ASP A 19 -6.61 -8.39 -15.88
N PRO A 20 -7.84 -7.99 -16.26
CA PRO A 20 -8.88 -7.60 -15.30
C PRO A 20 -9.39 -8.80 -14.50
N VAL A 21 -9.50 -9.98 -15.11
CA VAL A 21 -10.00 -11.20 -14.46
C VAL A 21 -9.04 -11.62 -13.35
N TRP A 22 -7.75 -11.66 -13.67
CA TRP A 22 -6.71 -11.92 -12.67
C TRP A 22 -6.76 -10.91 -11.53
N GLN A 23 -6.93 -9.62 -11.82
CA GLN A 23 -6.98 -8.59 -10.80
C GLN A 23 -8.20 -8.71 -9.88
N GLU A 24 -9.36 -9.05 -10.42
CA GLU A 24 -10.57 -9.28 -9.64
C GLU A 24 -10.42 -10.49 -8.72
N GLU A 25 -9.92 -11.61 -9.25
CA GLU A 25 -9.65 -12.81 -8.48
C GLU A 25 -8.62 -12.54 -7.36
N TYR A 26 -7.50 -11.89 -7.70
CA TYR A 26 -6.47 -11.49 -6.74
C TYR A 26 -7.05 -10.58 -5.65
N ARG A 27 -7.82 -9.55 -6.00
CA ARG A 27 -8.42 -8.63 -5.02
C ARG A 27 -9.44 -9.32 -4.11
N ARG A 28 -10.19 -10.29 -4.64
CA ARG A 28 -11.19 -11.09 -3.91
C ARG A 28 -10.53 -12.01 -2.88
N TRP A 29 -9.50 -12.74 -3.28
CA TRP A 29 -8.91 -13.79 -2.46
C TRP A 29 -7.62 -13.42 -1.73
N ARG A 30 -7.01 -12.26 -1.99
CA ARG A 30 -5.74 -11.91 -1.34
C ARG A 30 -5.85 -11.89 0.19
N PRO A 31 -4.86 -12.47 0.90
CA PRO A 31 -4.81 -12.45 2.34
C PRO A 31 -4.58 -11.03 2.90
N PRO A 32 -4.86 -10.77 4.19
CA PRO A 32 -4.69 -9.46 4.81
C PRO A 32 -3.28 -8.87 4.70
N VAL A 33 -2.25 -9.70 4.84
CA VAL A 33 -0.84 -9.26 4.72
C VAL A 33 -0.52 -8.74 3.32
N GLU A 34 -0.93 -9.48 2.28
CA GLU A 34 -0.73 -9.05 0.90
C GLU A 34 -1.54 -7.80 0.57
N ARG A 35 -2.73 -7.65 1.14
CA ARG A 35 -3.55 -6.44 1.02
C ARG A 35 -2.81 -5.20 1.53
N ALA A 36 -2.16 -5.30 2.70
CA ALA A 36 -1.36 -4.22 3.25
C ALA A 36 -0.15 -3.89 2.37
N ILE A 37 0.57 -4.92 1.89
CA ILE A 37 1.71 -4.76 0.98
C ILE A 37 1.27 -4.09 -0.32
N ALA A 38 0.19 -4.57 -0.96
CA ALA A 38 -0.34 -4.03 -2.20
C ALA A 38 -0.70 -2.55 -2.09
N TRP A 39 -1.27 -2.12 -0.96
CA TRP A 39 -1.57 -0.71 -0.69
C TRP A 39 -0.30 0.13 -0.53
N LEU A 40 0.70 -0.41 0.16
CA LEU A 40 1.96 0.26 0.39
C LEU A 40 2.72 0.53 -0.92
N VAL A 41 2.77 -0.48 -1.81
CA VAL A 41 3.52 -0.44 -3.06
C VAL A 41 2.71 0.08 -4.27
N ALA A 42 1.43 0.42 -4.05
CA ALA A 42 0.55 0.93 -5.10
C ALA A 42 1.16 2.15 -5.81
N LYS A 43 0.78 2.34 -7.07
CA LYS A 43 1.23 3.46 -7.92
C LYS A 43 2.75 3.58 -8.07
N GLY A 44 3.47 2.45 -8.01
CA GLY A 44 4.91 2.40 -8.26
C GLY A 44 5.81 2.61 -7.03
N ASN A 45 5.25 2.66 -5.82
CA ASN A 45 5.98 2.90 -4.57
C ASN A 45 6.71 1.65 -4.04
N ARG A 46 7.53 1.03 -4.90
CA ARG A 46 8.28 -0.21 -4.63
C ARG A 46 9.77 0.03 -4.28
N ARG A 47 10.22 1.28 -4.27
CA ARG A 47 11.60 1.65 -3.94
C ARG A 47 11.62 2.33 -2.59
N ILE A 48 12.64 1.99 -1.80
CA ILE A 48 12.91 2.60 -0.51
C ILE A 48 14.00 3.67 -0.68
N PRO A 49 13.92 4.80 0.05
CA PRO A 49 14.79 5.96 -0.21
C PRO A 49 16.17 5.86 0.46
N TYR A 50 16.33 5.07 1.52
CA TYR A 50 17.56 5.03 2.32
C TYR A 50 18.39 3.77 2.06
N ARG A 51 19.64 3.76 2.53
CA ARG A 51 20.45 2.53 2.62
C ARG A 51 20.27 1.91 4.00
N GLY A 52 20.26 0.57 4.05
CA GLY A 52 20.13 -0.20 5.29
C GLY A 52 18.69 -0.39 5.77
N VAL A 53 18.49 -1.38 6.63
CA VAL A 53 17.15 -1.82 7.06
C VAL A 53 16.52 -0.83 8.04
N ILE A 54 17.29 -0.33 9.01
CA ILE A 54 16.77 0.50 10.11
C ILE A 54 16.13 1.79 9.58
N ALA A 55 16.85 2.56 8.77
CA ALA A 55 16.35 3.82 8.21
C ALA A 55 15.09 3.62 7.36
N ASN A 56 15.05 2.54 6.57
CA ASN A 56 13.88 2.22 5.76
C ASN A 56 12.70 1.68 6.57
N ASN A 57 12.95 1.00 7.69
CA ASN A 57 11.89 0.61 8.61
C ASN A 57 11.20 1.84 9.22
N ILE A 58 12.00 2.81 9.68
CA ILE A 58 11.48 4.10 10.18
C ILE A 58 10.66 4.81 9.11
N TRP A 59 11.21 4.92 7.89
CA TRP A 59 10.51 5.51 6.75
C TRP A 59 9.16 4.83 6.47
N LEU A 60 9.16 3.49 6.47
CA LEU A 60 7.99 2.69 6.21
C LEU A 60 6.89 2.93 7.25
N HIS A 61 7.25 2.97 8.54
CA HIS A 61 6.30 3.27 9.61
C HIS A 61 5.70 4.67 9.49
N HIS A 62 6.52 5.69 9.19
CA HIS A 62 6.01 7.06 8.95
C HIS A 62 5.04 7.11 7.78
N ARG A 63 5.38 6.43 6.67
CA ARG A 63 4.52 6.34 5.50
C ARG A 63 3.20 5.64 5.81
N ALA A 64 3.23 4.51 6.51
CA ALA A 64 2.04 3.77 6.91
C ALA A 64 1.14 4.62 7.83
N ALA A 65 1.73 5.31 8.80
CA ALA A 65 1.01 6.23 9.69
C ALA A 65 0.30 7.35 8.91
N ALA A 66 0.99 7.97 7.94
CA ALA A 66 0.40 9.02 7.10
C ALA A 66 -0.77 8.49 6.24
N LEU A 67 -0.64 7.29 5.66
CA LEU A 67 -1.72 6.66 4.88
C LEU A 67 -2.93 6.32 5.77
N ASN A 68 -2.69 5.79 6.97
CA ASN A 68 -3.73 5.50 7.94
C ASN A 68 -4.43 6.78 8.39
N LEU A 69 -3.68 7.85 8.69
CA LEU A 69 -4.25 9.15 9.04
C LEU A 69 -5.13 9.70 7.93
N ARG A 70 -4.67 9.67 6.67
CA ARG A 70 -5.49 10.06 5.51
C ARG A 70 -6.78 9.24 5.41
N ARG A 71 -6.71 7.92 5.64
CA ARG A 71 -7.90 7.06 5.63
C ARG A 71 -8.85 7.43 6.76
N LEU A 72 -8.35 7.66 7.97
CA LEU A 72 -9.17 8.07 9.11
C LEU A 72 -9.84 9.43 8.86
N ILE A 73 -9.13 10.40 8.30
CA ILE A 73 -9.71 11.70 7.89
C ILE A 73 -10.87 11.49 6.91
N ASN A 74 -10.68 10.65 5.89
CA ASN A 74 -11.75 10.32 4.94
C ASN A 74 -12.92 9.56 5.57
N LEU A 75 -12.71 8.90 6.71
CA LEU A 75 -13.75 8.24 7.50
C LEU A 75 -14.37 9.17 8.57
N GLY A 76 -13.99 10.45 8.57
CA GLY A 76 -14.53 11.48 9.46
C GLY A 76 -13.76 11.66 10.77
N LEU A 77 -12.46 11.39 10.76
CA LEU A 77 -11.58 11.79 11.85
C LEU A 77 -11.51 13.33 11.90
N THR A 78 -11.93 13.90 13.03
CA THR A 78 -11.88 15.33 13.32
C THR A 78 -11.09 15.59 14.61
N ARG A 79 -10.59 16.82 14.75
CA ARG A 79 -9.88 17.28 15.97
C ARG A 79 -10.66 18.43 16.59
N THR A 80 -11.07 18.28 17.85
CA THR A 80 -11.82 19.28 18.62
C THR A 80 -11.18 19.43 19.98
N SER A 81 -10.84 20.66 20.39
CA SER A 81 -10.30 20.97 21.72
C SER A 81 -9.15 20.05 22.15
N ASN A 82 -8.16 19.84 21.28
CA ASN A 82 -7.02 18.93 21.47
C ASN A 82 -7.35 17.42 21.57
N THR A 83 -8.59 17.00 21.37
CA THR A 83 -8.99 15.60 21.28
C THR A 83 -9.22 15.18 19.83
N TRP A 84 -8.88 13.94 19.50
CA TRP A 84 -9.20 13.31 18.22
C TRP A 84 -10.47 12.49 18.36
N ARG A 85 -11.43 12.67 17.44
CA ARG A 85 -12.69 11.93 17.42
C ARG A 85 -12.95 11.38 16.03
N LEU A 86 -13.33 10.11 15.93
CA LEU A 86 -13.81 9.52 14.70
C LEU A 86 -15.34 9.64 14.67
N ILE A 87 -15.87 10.55 13.85
CA ILE A 87 -17.30 10.68 13.60
C ILE A 87 -17.54 10.05 12.23
N PRO A 88 -18.19 8.88 12.12
CA PRO A 88 -18.45 8.27 10.83
C PRO A 88 -19.14 9.27 9.91
N ALA A 89 -18.60 9.50 8.72
CA ALA A 89 -19.32 10.26 7.70
C ALA A 89 -20.63 9.51 7.43
N ASN A 90 -21.78 10.18 7.59
CA ASN A 90 -23.07 9.59 7.25
C ASN A 90 -23.00 9.08 5.81
N ALA A 91 -23.35 7.80 5.61
CA ALA A 91 -23.34 7.12 4.31
C ALA A 91 -24.40 7.72 3.36
#